data_AF-A0A812PYB9-F1
#
_entry.id   AF-A0A812PYB9-F1
#
_cell.length_a   1.000
_cell.length_b   1.000
_cell.length_c   1.000
_cell.angle_alpha   90.00
_cell.angle_beta   90.00
_cell.angle_gamma   90.00
#
_symmetry.space_group_name_H-M   'P 1'
#
loop_
_entity.id
_entity.type
_entity.pdbx_description
1 polymer ?
#
loop_
_entity_poly.entity_id
_entity_poly.type
_entity_poly.pdbx_seq_one_letter_code
_entity_poly.pdbx_strand_id
1 'polypeptide(L)'
;MAGALDDEDDPFEEALKDEPGFPPDDDAEGPALTPTALIVAPPGCLALVPAGGEVGKPAVTRRWFASTKSPAERALQQAEDLHESVEKALKTARVRVEELEKKLKSGSEEWELPYSGLDGRCIEKSIGEYKYKICFFDNAKQDSTSVGRWQGWEAPGIASFTAGQYCPGGPERSLKVKFQCGSKEELIDVSEPSRCTYEAQWASSLG
;
A
#
# COMPACT_ATOMS: atom_id res chain seq x y z
N MET A 1 -27.40 18.73 -15.77
CA MET A 1 -27.09 18.96 -14.35
C MET A 1 -25.92 18.07 -14.02
N ALA A 2 -24.72 18.65 -13.87
CA ALA A 2 -23.52 17.91 -13.51
C ALA A 2 -23.59 17.62 -12.00
N GLY A 3 -23.61 16.34 -11.64
CA GLY A 3 -23.39 15.89 -10.27
C GLY A 3 -21.89 15.83 -10.04
N ALA A 4 -21.46 16.42 -8.92
CA ALA A 4 -20.09 16.37 -8.44
C ALA A 4 -19.65 14.91 -8.29
N LEU A 5 -18.43 14.61 -8.74
CA LEU A 5 -17.73 13.41 -8.35
C LEU A 5 -17.17 13.70 -6.96
N ASP A 6 -17.66 12.99 -5.97
CA ASP A 6 -17.06 12.97 -4.64
C ASP A 6 -15.66 12.35 -4.77
N ASP A 7 -14.65 13.18 -4.58
CA ASP A 7 -13.24 12.81 -4.39
C ASP A 7 -13.10 12.07 -3.04
N GLU A 8 -13.32 10.76 -3.02
CA GLU A 8 -13.00 9.93 -1.85
C GLU A 8 -11.59 9.35 -1.98
N ASP A 9 -10.71 9.91 -1.15
CA ASP A 9 -9.47 9.35 -0.59
C ASP A 9 -8.45 8.79 -1.60
N ASP A 10 -7.70 9.71 -2.20
CA ASP A 10 -6.41 9.38 -2.81
C ASP A 10 -5.42 8.92 -1.69
N PRO A 11 -5.01 7.63 -1.66
CA PRO A 11 -4.14 7.11 -0.62
C PRO A 11 -2.72 7.68 -0.67
N PHE A 12 -2.39 8.38 -1.75
CA PHE A 12 -1.09 9.00 -1.98
C PHE A 12 -1.04 10.41 -1.40
N GLU A 13 -2.14 11.18 -1.42
CA GLU A 13 -2.30 12.39 -0.60
C GLU A 13 -2.22 12.06 0.90
N GLU A 14 -2.85 10.96 1.35
CA GLU A 14 -2.78 10.52 2.74
C GLU A 14 -1.34 10.18 3.17
N ALA A 15 -0.57 9.49 2.32
CA ALA A 15 0.82 9.14 2.59
C ALA A 15 1.77 10.36 2.62
N LEU A 16 1.44 11.43 1.87
CA LEU A 16 2.21 12.67 1.86
C LEU A 16 1.92 13.57 3.07
N LYS A 17 0.77 13.42 3.73
CA LYS A 17 0.42 14.18 4.94
C LYS A 17 1.25 13.78 6.17
N ASP A 18 1.78 12.55 6.17
CA ASP A 18 2.60 12.00 7.26
C ASP A 18 4.12 12.11 7.01
N GLU A 19 4.54 12.67 5.87
CA GLU A 19 5.96 12.98 5.63
C GLU A 19 6.39 14.08 6.60
N PRO A 20 7.43 13.87 7.45
CA PRO A 20 7.97 14.94 8.26
C PRO A 20 8.49 16.01 7.30
N GLY A 21 7.81 17.17 7.32
CA GLY A 21 8.20 18.31 6.50
C GLY A 21 9.70 18.53 6.60
N PHE A 22 10.34 18.70 5.44
CA PHE A 22 11.76 19.04 5.36
C PHE A 22 12.02 20.18 6.35
N PRO A 23 12.85 19.97 7.41
CA PRO A 23 13.15 21.05 8.32
C PRO A 23 13.70 22.19 7.47
N PRO A 24 13.22 23.44 7.64
CA PRO A 24 13.84 24.56 6.96
C PRO A 24 15.35 24.51 7.24
N ASP A 25 16.15 24.81 6.23
CA ASP A 25 17.57 25.09 6.40
C ASP A 25 17.69 26.35 7.27
N ASP A 26 17.41 26.23 8.57
CA ASP A 26 17.70 27.25 9.54
C ASP A 26 19.23 27.24 9.66
N ASP A 27 19.83 28.25 9.03
CA ASP A 27 21.23 28.63 9.20
C ASP A 27 21.62 28.46 10.67
N ALA A 28 22.39 27.42 10.94
CA ALA A 28 22.96 27.17 12.25
C ALA A 28 24.05 28.22 12.52
N GLU A 29 23.65 29.45 12.82
CA GLU A 29 24.42 30.32 13.68
C GLU A 29 24.54 29.59 15.03
N GLY A 30 25.67 28.90 15.20
CA GLY A 30 26.01 28.21 16.42
C GLY A 30 25.83 29.16 17.62
N PRO A 31 25.48 28.63 18.81
CA PRO A 31 25.22 29.48 19.96
C PRO A 31 26.45 30.31 20.26
N ALA A 32 26.28 31.63 20.16
CA ALA A 32 27.27 32.61 20.60
C ALA A 32 27.68 32.26 22.04
N LEU A 33 28.96 31.96 22.22
CA LEU A 33 29.58 31.85 23.54
C LEU A 33 29.47 33.22 24.21
N THR A 34 28.43 33.42 25.00
CA THR A 34 28.38 34.56 25.93
C THR A 34 29.21 34.18 27.15
N PRO A 35 30.21 35.00 27.54
CA PRO A 35 30.87 34.79 28.81
C PRO A 35 29.95 35.35 29.91
N THR A 36 30.00 34.73 31.07
CA THR A 36 29.49 35.20 32.38
C THR A 36 28.19 34.54 32.86
N ALA A 37 28.36 33.46 33.60
CA ALA A 37 27.75 33.39 34.93
C ALA A 37 28.76 32.74 35.87
N LEU A 38 29.53 33.58 36.57
CA LEU A 38 30.27 33.17 37.76
C LEU A 38 29.23 32.59 38.74
N ILE A 39 29.33 31.31 39.07
CA ILE A 39 28.63 30.74 40.21
C ILE A 39 29.30 31.34 41.46
N VAL A 40 28.77 32.46 41.95
CA VAL A 40 29.10 32.99 43.26
C VAL A 40 28.29 32.20 44.28
N ALA A 41 28.93 31.29 44.99
CA ALA A 41 28.37 30.68 46.18
C ALA A 41 28.25 31.75 47.29
N PRO A 42 27.10 31.91 47.98
CA PRO A 42 27.00 32.80 49.12
C PRO A 42 27.82 32.26 50.31
N PRO A 43 28.49 33.11 51.09
CA PRO A 43 29.24 32.69 52.26
C PRO A 43 28.26 32.41 53.42
N GLY A 44 28.32 31.21 54.02
CA GLY A 44 27.74 30.99 55.35
C GLY A 44 26.68 29.91 55.53
N CYS A 45 26.58 28.87 54.68
CA CYS A 45 25.81 27.67 55.06
C CYS A 45 26.70 26.66 55.81
N LEU A 46 27.01 26.98 57.07
CA LEU A 46 27.36 25.98 58.08
C LEU A 46 26.08 25.19 58.40
N ALA A 47 25.93 24.00 57.82
CA ALA A 47 24.90 23.08 58.24
C ALA A 47 25.27 22.55 59.64
N LEU A 48 24.51 22.97 60.66
CA LEU A 48 24.56 22.38 62.00
C LEU A 48 24.22 20.89 61.90
N VAL A 49 25.12 20.05 62.42
CA VAL A 49 24.86 18.63 62.71
C VAL A 49 24.15 18.56 64.06
N PRO A 50 22.90 18.07 64.17
CA PRO A 50 22.39 17.64 65.46
C PRO A 50 23.03 16.29 65.82
N ALA A 51 23.60 16.23 67.02
CA ALA A 51 24.13 15.01 67.60
C ALA A 51 22.98 14.08 68.01
N GLY A 52 23.03 12.82 67.54
CA GLY A 52 22.28 11.71 68.14
C GLY A 52 21.80 10.65 67.15
N GLY A 53 22.21 9.40 67.37
CA GLY A 53 21.38 8.24 67.06
C GLY A 53 21.83 7.30 65.94
N GLU A 54 22.45 6.19 66.38
CA GLU A 54 22.38 4.81 65.82
C GLU A 54 23.05 4.45 64.48
N VAL A 55 23.88 3.41 64.57
CA VAL A 55 24.61 2.76 63.49
C VAL A 55 23.64 1.95 62.62
N GLY A 56 23.26 2.49 61.47
CA GLY A 56 22.52 1.80 60.41
C GLY A 56 23.42 1.46 59.20
N LYS A 57 23.37 0.19 58.76
CA LYS A 57 24.15 -0.42 57.65
C LYS A 57 24.20 0.42 56.37
N PRO A 58 25.28 0.35 55.56
CA PRO A 58 25.36 1.13 54.33
C PRO A 58 24.36 0.60 53.31
N ALA A 59 23.38 1.42 52.93
CA ALA A 59 22.55 1.17 51.77
C ALA A 59 23.41 1.37 50.52
N VAL A 60 23.63 0.28 49.76
CA VAL A 60 24.25 0.33 48.44
C VAL A 60 23.39 1.22 47.55
N THR A 61 23.83 2.45 47.31
CA THR A 61 23.24 3.30 46.28
C THR A 61 23.55 2.68 44.93
N ARG A 62 22.57 1.98 44.33
CA ARG A 62 22.65 1.61 42.92
C ARG A 62 22.72 2.91 42.12
N ARG A 63 23.91 3.22 41.62
CA ARG A 63 24.14 4.30 40.67
C ARG A 63 23.53 3.83 39.34
N TRP A 64 22.28 4.18 39.11
CA TRP A 64 21.64 4.07 37.80
C TRP A 64 22.31 5.11 36.90
N PHE A 65 23.40 4.72 36.25
CA PHE A 65 23.93 5.49 35.12
C PHE A 65 22.97 5.26 33.94
N ALA A 66 21.93 6.08 33.86
CA ALA A 66 21.21 6.26 32.61
C ALA A 66 22.19 6.97 31.66
N SER A 67 22.79 6.23 30.74
CA SER A 67 23.58 6.83 29.67
C SER A 67 22.61 7.51 28.71
N THR A 68 22.39 8.81 28.90
CA THR A 68 21.58 9.61 27.98
C THR A 68 22.46 9.99 26.80
N LYS A 69 22.10 9.57 25.58
CA LYS A 69 22.75 10.02 24.33
C LYS A 69 22.91 11.54 24.34
N SER A 70 24.07 12.04 23.90
CA SER A 70 24.35 13.45 23.71
C SER A 70 23.41 14.07 22.66
N PRO A 71 23.28 15.40 22.60
CA PRO A 71 22.51 16.06 21.54
C PRO A 71 22.98 15.68 20.13
N ALA A 72 24.29 15.55 19.92
CA ALA A 72 24.87 15.15 18.63
C ALA A 72 24.53 13.69 18.26
N GLU A 73 24.58 12.76 19.23
CA GLU A 73 24.20 11.36 18.98
C GLU A 73 22.70 11.19 18.68
N ARG A 74 21.84 12.06 19.23
CA ARG A 74 20.41 12.06 18.89
C ARG A 74 20.16 12.60 17.49
N ALA A 75 20.84 13.68 17.12
CA ALA A 75 20.73 14.26 15.78
C ALA A 75 21.23 13.27 14.71
N LEU A 76 22.33 12.56 14.98
CA LEU A 76 22.85 11.52 14.07
C LEU A 76 21.87 10.35 13.94
N GLN A 77 21.33 9.84 15.05
CA GLN A 77 20.32 8.77 15.01
C GLN A 77 19.09 9.19 14.19
N GLN A 78 18.60 10.42 14.39
CA GLN A 78 17.45 10.93 13.64
C GLN A 78 17.73 11.02 12.15
N ALA A 79 18.95 11.44 11.76
CA ALA A 79 19.36 11.48 10.36
C ALA A 79 19.47 10.08 9.74
N GLU A 80 19.98 9.10 10.49
CA GLU A 80 20.04 7.70 10.04
C GLU A 80 18.65 7.10 9.88
N ASP A 81 17.77 7.29 10.87
CA ASP A 81 16.40 6.79 10.86
C ASP A 81 15.60 7.40 9.68
N LEU A 82 15.79 8.71 9.43
CA LEU A 82 15.19 9.42 8.29
C LEU A 82 15.73 8.93 6.94
N HIS A 83 17.05 8.72 6.84
CA HIS A 83 17.63 8.19 5.62
C HIS A 83 17.07 6.79 5.31
N GLU A 84 16.98 5.93 6.32
CA GLU A 84 16.41 4.58 6.17
C GLU A 84 14.94 4.63 5.76
N SER A 85 14.13 5.54 6.32
CA SER A 85 12.72 5.67 5.95
C SER A 85 12.55 6.16 4.51
N VAL A 86 13.31 7.17 4.09
CA VAL A 86 13.28 7.72 2.73
C VAL A 86 13.76 6.69 1.71
N GLU A 87 14.83 5.94 2.01
CA GLU A 87 15.33 4.89 1.12
C GLU A 87 14.27 3.79 0.89
N LYS A 88 13.55 3.39 1.94
CA LYS A 88 12.44 2.44 1.85
C LYS A 88 11.29 2.98 1.01
N ALA A 89 10.91 4.25 1.22
CA ALA A 89 9.87 4.91 0.44
C ALA A 89 10.25 4.98 -1.05
N LEU A 90 11.48 5.37 -1.36
CA LEU A 90 12.02 5.44 -2.72
C LEU A 90 11.98 4.06 -3.40
N LYS A 91 12.44 3.01 -2.70
CA LYS A 91 12.40 1.64 -3.21
C LYS A 91 10.97 1.21 -3.53
N THR A 92 10.02 1.53 -2.65
CA THR A 92 8.60 1.20 -2.83
C THR A 92 8.01 1.95 -4.03
N ALA A 93 8.31 3.25 -4.16
CA ALA A 93 7.89 4.05 -5.30
C ALA A 93 8.44 3.51 -6.63
N ARG A 94 9.72 3.12 -6.68
CA ARG A 94 10.33 2.52 -7.88
C ARG A 94 9.64 1.23 -8.31
N VAL A 95 9.37 0.32 -7.36
CA VAL A 95 8.66 -0.94 -7.65
C VAL A 95 7.27 -0.66 -8.22
N ARG A 96 6.56 0.33 -7.66
CA ARG A 96 5.22 0.70 -8.13
C ARG A 96 5.24 1.33 -9.53
N VAL A 97 6.25 2.14 -9.84
CA VAL A 97 6.45 2.68 -11.20
C VAL A 97 6.69 1.54 -12.19
N GLU A 98 7.58 0.60 -11.88
CA GLU A 98 7.85 -0.56 -12.74
C GLU A 98 6.60 -1.43 -12.97
N GLU A 99 5.79 -1.63 -11.93
CA GLU A 99 4.53 -2.36 -12.00
C GLU A 99 3.52 -1.65 -12.93
N LEU A 100 3.34 -0.34 -12.76
CA LEU A 100 2.42 0.46 -13.56
C LEU A 100 2.86 0.52 -15.03
N GLU A 101 4.15 0.71 -15.29
CA GLU A 101 4.67 0.67 -16.66
C GLU A 101 4.42 -0.68 -17.33
N LYS A 102 4.56 -1.78 -16.59
CA LYS A 102 4.31 -3.12 -17.12
C LYS A 102 2.84 -3.29 -17.49
N LYS A 103 1.91 -2.80 -16.66
CA LYS A 103 0.48 -2.80 -16.96
C LYS A 103 0.18 -2.02 -18.24
N LEU A 104 0.77 -0.83 -18.37
CA LEU A 104 0.58 0.05 -19.54
C LEU A 104 1.12 -0.59 -20.83
N LYS A 105 2.27 -1.24 -20.76
CA LYS A 105 2.87 -1.97 -21.90
C LYS A 105 2.08 -3.22 -22.32
N SER A 106 1.27 -3.79 -21.42
CA SER A 106 0.45 -4.98 -21.72
C SER A 106 -0.80 -4.70 -22.54
N GLY A 107 -1.23 -3.43 -22.66
CA GLY A 107 -2.27 -2.98 -23.60
C GLY A 107 -1.66 -2.54 -24.93
N SER A 108 -0.88 -3.42 -25.57
CA SER A 108 -0.01 -3.06 -26.69
C SER A 108 -0.75 -2.75 -27.99
N GLU A 109 -2.03 -3.13 -28.12
CA GLU A 109 -2.79 -2.92 -29.34
C GLU A 109 -3.84 -1.79 -29.15
N GLU A 110 -3.98 -0.92 -30.15
CA GLU A 110 -4.83 0.27 -30.06
C GLU A 110 -6.31 -0.04 -29.78
N TRP A 111 -6.77 -1.22 -30.19
CA TRP A 111 -8.13 -1.69 -29.92
C TRP A 111 -8.34 -2.25 -28.51
N GLU A 112 -7.27 -2.43 -27.72
CA GLU A 112 -7.36 -2.83 -26.30
C GLU A 112 -7.62 -1.64 -25.38
N LEU A 113 -7.24 -0.42 -25.80
CA LEU A 113 -7.37 0.81 -25.03
C LEU A 113 -8.78 1.09 -24.48
N PRO A 114 -9.88 0.85 -25.23
CA PRO A 114 -11.24 1.04 -24.72
C PRO A 114 -11.53 0.22 -23.45
N TYR A 115 -10.88 -0.93 -23.30
CA TYR A 115 -11.11 -1.84 -22.17
C TYR A 115 -10.23 -1.54 -20.95
N SER A 116 -9.31 -0.57 -21.03
CA SER A 116 -8.42 -0.18 -19.92
C SER A 116 -9.18 0.15 -18.63
N GLY A 117 -10.37 0.73 -18.76
CA GLY A 117 -11.21 1.05 -17.61
C GLY A 117 -11.67 -0.18 -16.82
N LEU A 118 -11.56 -1.40 -17.35
CA LEU A 118 -11.93 -2.63 -16.62
C LEU A 118 -10.87 -3.06 -15.59
N ASP A 119 -9.66 -2.48 -15.58
CA ASP A 119 -8.64 -2.81 -14.57
C ASP A 119 -9.14 -2.47 -13.15
N GLY A 120 -8.87 -3.37 -12.21
CA GLY A 120 -9.34 -3.27 -10.82
C GLY A 120 -10.85 -3.43 -10.62
N ARG A 121 -11.66 -3.58 -11.67
CA ARG A 121 -13.12 -3.79 -11.56
C ARG A 121 -13.48 -5.26 -11.66
N CYS A 122 -14.36 -5.71 -10.76
CA CYS A 122 -14.92 -7.06 -10.77
C CYS A 122 -16.44 -7.00 -10.79
N ILE A 123 -17.08 -7.82 -11.61
CA ILE A 123 -18.54 -7.99 -11.58
C ILE A 123 -18.88 -9.37 -11.03
N GLU A 124 -19.85 -9.40 -10.14
CA GLU A 124 -20.41 -10.61 -9.54
C GLU A 124 -21.88 -10.76 -9.94
N LYS A 125 -22.25 -11.90 -10.53
CA LYS A 125 -23.64 -12.20 -10.89
C LYS A 125 -23.93 -13.69 -10.73
N SER A 126 -25.11 -14.01 -10.23
CA SER A 126 -25.60 -15.39 -10.16
C SER A 126 -26.31 -15.74 -11.46
N ILE A 127 -25.86 -16.81 -12.12
CA ILE A 127 -26.41 -17.32 -13.37
C ILE A 127 -26.63 -18.82 -13.19
N GLY A 128 -27.88 -19.27 -13.35
CA GLY A 128 -28.28 -20.62 -12.97
C GLY A 128 -28.13 -20.84 -11.46
N GLU A 129 -27.39 -21.87 -11.08
CA GLU A 129 -27.14 -22.24 -9.68
C GLU A 129 -25.82 -21.68 -9.12
N TYR A 130 -24.99 -21.05 -9.96
CA TYR A 130 -23.64 -20.64 -9.60
C TYR A 130 -23.49 -19.12 -9.55
N LYS A 131 -22.59 -18.64 -8.67
CA LYS A 131 -22.18 -17.23 -8.63
C LYS A 131 -20.87 -17.05 -9.38
N TYR A 132 -20.90 -16.29 -10.46
CA TYR A 132 -19.71 -15.96 -11.23
C TYR A 132 -19.15 -14.63 -10.76
N LYS A 133 -17.82 -14.57 -10.61
CA LYS A 133 -17.04 -13.36 -10.37
C LYS A 133 -15.98 -13.24 -11.46
N ILE A 134 -16.06 -12.19 -12.27
CA ILE A 134 -15.08 -11.94 -13.34
C ILE A 134 -14.37 -10.62 -13.00
N CYS A 135 -13.05 -10.69 -12.83
CA CYS A 135 -12.16 -9.55 -12.69
C CYS A 135 -11.24 -9.52 -13.93
N PHE A 136 -11.42 -8.54 -14.80
CA PHE A 136 -10.53 -8.39 -15.96
C PHE A 136 -9.11 -8.07 -15.49
N PHE A 137 -8.11 -8.50 -16.27
CA PHE A 137 -6.68 -8.35 -15.93
C PHE A 137 -6.20 -9.11 -14.66
N ASP A 138 -7.08 -9.88 -14.02
CA ASP A 138 -6.75 -10.70 -12.84
C ASP A 138 -7.26 -12.15 -13.00
N ASN A 139 -8.41 -12.49 -12.43
CA ASN A 139 -8.96 -13.86 -12.49
C ASN A 139 -10.49 -13.91 -12.59
N ALA A 140 -11.01 -15.04 -13.04
CA ALA A 140 -12.42 -15.37 -13.01
C ALA A 140 -12.70 -16.60 -12.12
N LYS A 141 -13.82 -16.56 -11.39
CA LYS A 141 -14.25 -17.60 -10.44
C LYS A 141 -15.72 -17.96 -10.63
N GLN A 142 -16.03 -19.22 -10.40
CA GLN A 142 -17.36 -19.79 -10.21
C GLN A 142 -17.43 -20.26 -8.76
N ASP A 143 -18.18 -19.55 -7.93
CA ASP A 143 -18.18 -19.67 -6.47
C ASP A 143 -16.74 -19.60 -5.91
N SER A 144 -16.25 -20.70 -5.34
CA SER A 144 -14.88 -20.83 -4.85
C SER A 144 -13.89 -21.39 -5.88
N THR A 145 -14.37 -21.84 -7.04
CA THR A 145 -13.58 -22.52 -8.06
C THR A 145 -13.03 -21.52 -9.07
N SER A 146 -11.71 -21.52 -9.29
CA SER A 146 -11.11 -20.71 -10.35
C SER A 146 -11.48 -21.27 -11.72
N VAL A 147 -12.08 -20.44 -12.59
CA VAL A 147 -12.38 -20.79 -13.99
C VAL A 147 -11.32 -20.26 -14.97
N GLY A 148 -10.37 -19.45 -14.49
CA GLY A 148 -9.21 -19.02 -15.25
C GLY A 148 -8.55 -17.76 -14.69
N ARG A 149 -7.30 -17.53 -15.07
CA ARG A 149 -6.53 -16.30 -14.90
C ARG A 149 -6.49 -15.55 -16.22
N TRP A 150 -6.42 -14.23 -16.15
CA TRP A 150 -6.29 -13.37 -17.32
C TRP A 150 -5.12 -13.81 -18.19
N GLN A 151 -5.41 -14.16 -19.44
CA GLN A 151 -4.40 -14.45 -20.46
C GLN A 151 -4.16 -13.22 -21.34
N GLY A 152 -5.23 -12.50 -21.67
CA GLY A 152 -5.21 -11.40 -22.63
C GLY A 152 -6.44 -11.42 -23.53
N TRP A 153 -6.39 -10.60 -24.57
CA TRP A 153 -7.42 -10.56 -25.60
C TRP A 153 -7.10 -11.57 -26.71
N GLU A 154 -8.07 -12.37 -27.09
CA GLU A 154 -7.94 -13.33 -28.21
C GLU A 154 -8.32 -12.67 -29.55
N ALA A 155 -9.26 -11.71 -29.50
CA ALA A 155 -9.71 -10.90 -30.61
C ALA A 155 -10.40 -9.63 -30.07
N PRO A 156 -10.70 -8.62 -30.91
CA PRO A 156 -11.51 -7.49 -30.51
C PRO A 156 -12.83 -7.93 -29.87
N GLY A 157 -13.04 -7.54 -28.61
CA GLY A 157 -14.23 -7.92 -27.83
C GLY A 157 -14.25 -9.37 -27.35
N ILE A 158 -13.14 -10.11 -27.41
CA ILE A 158 -13.03 -11.48 -26.88
C ILE A 158 -11.87 -11.55 -25.89
N ALA A 159 -12.20 -11.63 -24.60
CA ALA A 159 -11.24 -11.83 -23.53
C ALA A 159 -11.06 -13.32 -23.21
N SER A 160 -9.81 -13.72 -22.94
CA SER A 160 -9.45 -15.10 -22.62
C SER A 160 -8.90 -15.23 -21.20
N PHE A 161 -9.43 -16.22 -20.48
CA PHE A 161 -8.96 -16.65 -19.17
C PHE A 161 -8.58 -18.14 -19.22
N THR A 162 -7.37 -18.46 -18.80
CA THR A 162 -6.81 -19.84 -18.88
C THR A 162 -6.16 -20.26 -17.56
N ALA A 163 -5.65 -21.50 -17.47
CA ALA A 163 -5.02 -22.01 -16.25
C ALA A 163 -5.92 -21.91 -15.00
N GLY A 164 -7.20 -22.22 -15.16
CA GLY A 164 -8.15 -22.37 -14.05
C GLY A 164 -7.89 -23.63 -13.24
N GLN A 165 -8.73 -23.85 -12.23
CA GLN A 165 -8.57 -25.00 -11.33
C GLN A 165 -8.72 -26.34 -12.07
N TYR A 166 -7.92 -27.33 -11.68
CA TYR A 166 -7.93 -28.68 -12.24
C TYR A 166 -9.34 -29.29 -12.33
N CYS A 167 -9.65 -29.84 -13.49
CA CYS A 167 -10.91 -30.49 -13.81
C CYS A 167 -10.71 -32.00 -14.01
N PRO A 168 -11.33 -32.86 -13.19
CA PRO A 168 -11.25 -34.30 -13.39
C PRO A 168 -11.84 -34.72 -14.74
N GLY A 169 -11.03 -35.38 -15.57
CA GLY A 169 -11.47 -35.86 -16.89
C GLY A 169 -11.81 -34.76 -17.88
N GLY A 170 -11.19 -33.59 -17.75
CA GLY A 170 -11.27 -32.45 -18.67
C GLY A 170 -9.96 -31.66 -18.72
N PRO A 171 -9.88 -30.63 -19.58
CA PRO A 171 -8.76 -29.69 -19.56
C PRO A 171 -8.78 -28.84 -18.29
N GLU A 172 -7.71 -28.08 -18.05
CA GLU A 172 -7.78 -27.00 -17.05
C GLU A 172 -8.96 -26.07 -17.37
N ARG A 173 -9.64 -25.60 -16.32
CA ARG A 173 -10.78 -24.71 -16.53
C ARG A 173 -10.34 -23.46 -17.29
N SER A 174 -11.15 -23.06 -18.26
CA SER A 174 -10.93 -21.85 -19.05
C SER A 174 -12.24 -21.14 -19.30
N LEU A 175 -12.18 -19.82 -19.46
CA LEU A 175 -13.32 -18.97 -19.71
C LEU A 175 -13.00 -18.02 -20.86
N LYS A 176 -13.90 -17.96 -21.85
CA LYS A 176 -13.91 -16.90 -22.86
C LYS A 176 -15.05 -15.93 -22.60
N VAL A 177 -14.78 -14.65 -22.61
CA VAL A 177 -15.79 -13.60 -22.41
C VAL A 177 -15.96 -12.84 -23.73
N LYS A 178 -17.17 -12.89 -24.29
CA LYS A 178 -17.56 -12.22 -25.52
C LYS A 178 -18.30 -10.93 -25.18
N PHE A 179 -17.75 -9.80 -25.60
CA PHE A 179 -18.35 -8.48 -25.41
C PHE A 179 -19.44 -8.24 -26.45
N GLN A 180 -20.52 -7.62 -26.01
CA GLN A 180 -21.64 -7.18 -26.81
C GLN A 180 -22.04 -5.77 -26.39
N CYS A 181 -22.60 -5.00 -27.33
CA CYS A 181 -23.10 -3.66 -27.03
C CYS A 181 -24.24 -3.73 -26.00
N GLY A 182 -24.11 -2.95 -24.93
CA GLY A 182 -25.11 -2.79 -23.89
C GLY A 182 -25.01 -1.44 -23.20
N SER A 183 -26.05 -1.06 -22.47
CA SER A 183 -26.09 0.26 -21.82
C SER A 183 -25.30 0.31 -20.51
N LYS A 184 -24.92 -0.84 -19.96
CA LYS A 184 -24.23 -0.99 -18.68
C LYS A 184 -23.28 -2.18 -18.77
N GLU A 185 -22.20 -2.12 -18.00
CA GLU A 185 -21.29 -3.24 -17.78
C GLU A 185 -22.00 -4.33 -16.97
N GLU A 186 -22.32 -5.46 -17.59
CA GLU A 186 -22.90 -6.59 -16.88
C GLU A 186 -22.62 -7.94 -17.55
N LEU A 187 -22.53 -8.99 -16.73
CA LEU A 187 -22.50 -10.37 -17.19
C LEU A 187 -23.93 -10.77 -17.61
N ILE A 188 -24.16 -11.12 -18.87
CA ILE A 188 -25.50 -11.44 -19.39
C ILE A 188 -25.81 -12.93 -19.19
N ASP A 189 -24.90 -13.78 -19.64
CA ASP A 189 -25.08 -15.22 -19.63
C ASP A 189 -23.72 -15.93 -19.51
N VAL A 190 -23.75 -17.18 -19.02
CA VAL A 190 -22.59 -18.08 -18.97
C VAL A 190 -23.04 -19.48 -19.37
N SER A 191 -22.35 -20.05 -20.35
CA SER A 191 -22.59 -21.40 -20.84
C SER A 191 -21.33 -22.26 -20.75
N GLU A 192 -21.50 -23.57 -20.57
CA GLU A 192 -20.40 -24.56 -20.58
C GLU A 192 -20.53 -25.43 -21.85
N PRO A 193 -20.06 -24.96 -23.02
CA PRO A 193 -20.20 -25.69 -24.28
C PRO A 193 -19.47 -27.04 -24.28
N SER A 194 -18.41 -27.18 -23.47
CA SER A 194 -17.73 -28.45 -23.24
C SER A 194 -17.20 -28.49 -21.81
N ARG A 195 -16.95 -29.70 -21.29
CA ARG A 195 -16.52 -29.90 -19.91
C ARG A 195 -15.37 -28.95 -19.53
N CYS A 196 -15.59 -28.16 -18.49
CA CYS A 196 -14.63 -27.20 -17.92
C CYS A 196 -14.18 -26.09 -18.88
N THR A 197 -14.91 -25.87 -19.98
CA THR A 197 -14.71 -24.74 -20.89
C THR A 197 -15.96 -23.89 -20.87
N TYR A 198 -15.81 -22.65 -20.43
CA TYR A 198 -16.93 -21.72 -20.23
C TYR A 198 -16.90 -20.61 -21.29
N GLU A 199 -18.08 -20.17 -21.70
CA GLU A 199 -18.28 -18.97 -22.51
C GLU A 199 -19.26 -18.03 -21.82
N ALA A 200 -18.84 -16.79 -21.61
CA ALA A 200 -19.65 -15.73 -21.04
C ALA A 200 -20.02 -14.68 -22.10
N GLN A 201 -21.23 -14.14 -21.99
CA GLN A 201 -21.67 -12.96 -22.74
C GLN A 201 -21.63 -11.75 -21.82
N TRP A 202 -20.94 -10.70 -22.24
CA TRP A 202 -20.74 -9.48 -21.46
C TRP A 202 -21.33 -8.29 -22.19
N ALA A 203 -22.27 -7.59 -21.57
CA ALA A 203 -22.78 -6.33 -22.09
C ALA A 203 -21.88 -5.19 -21.62
N SER A 204 -21.48 -4.33 -22.55
CA SER A 204 -20.64 -3.16 -22.27
C SER A 204 -21.05 -1.97 -23.14
N SER A 205 -20.90 -0.76 -22.60
CA SER A 205 -21.08 0.47 -23.37
C SER A 205 -19.92 0.76 -24.32
N LEU A 206 -18.87 -0.07 -24.29
CA LEU A 206 -17.65 0.05 -25.09
C LEU A 206 -17.72 -0.73 -26.42
N GLY A 207 -18.90 -1.28 -26.75
CA GLY A 207 -19.14 -2.08 -27.95
C GLY A 207 -19.15 -1.32 -29.26
#